data_AF-A0A291IRX2-F1
#
_entry.id   AF-A0A291IRX2-F1
#
_cell.length_a   1.000
_cell.length_b   1.000
_cell.length_c   1.000
_cell.angle_alpha   90.00
_cell.angle_beta   90.00
_cell.angle_gamma   90.00
#
_symmetry.space_group_name_H-M   'P 1'
#
loop_
_entity.id
_entity.type
_entity.pdbx_description
1 polymer ?
#
loop_
_entity_poly.entity_id
_entity_poly.type
_entity_poly.pdbx_seq_one_letter_code
_entity_poly.pdbx_strand_id
1 'polypeptide(L)'
;MNYTLAPGTRIWILFAQIFGTTFAVVGLLTYCAYLQDIRESMKSLSESGQYAATAFILSVLVYFTWKSIWSCVVICKAAMNMDDATLSANKWIISSLSLTVGGLFTPYLMTLFPNNNVVSTIRPKVYLSKVFGMFMIVGAPLAMICYSIAMKGYFTSDASSYTAAIYALGGIFTVWGIANVATFYGSTKSVDYLSNGWMQFLANATLVIVTLELIVVLFESIFELVYAIGEIFYQGRQNFFWVLLNILNVVIYALYVALVWHVTWNTMTGIWQDQVDFTTYKAAENYQKNHPVPAM
;
A
#
# COMPACT_ATOMS: atom_id res chain seq x y z
N MET A 1 -8.16 -20.70 24.75
CA MET A 1 -6.70 -20.52 24.61
C MET A 1 -6.41 -19.03 24.72
N ASN A 2 -5.41 -18.61 25.50
CA ASN A 2 -5.06 -17.19 25.63
C ASN A 2 -4.50 -16.68 24.29
N TYR A 3 -5.26 -15.83 23.61
CA TYR A 3 -4.92 -15.23 22.30
C TYR A 3 -4.02 -14.01 22.45
N THR A 4 -3.02 -14.08 23.33
CA THR A 4 -2.08 -12.98 23.51
C THR A 4 -1.05 -13.02 22.41
N LEU A 5 -0.92 -11.92 21.66
CA LEU A 5 0.15 -11.76 20.68
C LEU A 5 1.52 -12.02 21.32
N ALA A 6 2.49 -12.40 20.50
CA ALA A 6 3.88 -12.36 20.93
C ALA A 6 4.17 -10.95 21.49
N PRO A 7 4.71 -10.84 22.72
CA PRO A 7 4.98 -9.54 23.33
C PRO A 7 5.83 -8.68 22.38
N GLY A 8 5.30 -7.54 21.96
CA GLY A 8 6.03 -6.58 21.12
C GLY A 8 5.66 -6.53 19.63
N THR A 9 4.81 -7.41 19.09
CA THR A 9 4.40 -7.30 17.66
C THR A 9 3.74 -5.95 17.36
N ARG A 10 2.91 -5.43 18.27
CA ARG A 10 2.32 -4.08 18.18
C ARG A 10 3.38 -2.97 18.14
N ILE A 11 4.41 -3.10 18.98
CA ILE A 11 5.51 -2.13 19.05
C ILE A 11 6.28 -2.14 17.71
N TRP A 12 6.54 -3.31 17.14
CA TRP A 12 7.21 -3.42 15.84
C TRP A 12 6.39 -2.87 14.68
N ILE A 13 5.05 -3.01 14.71
CA ILE A 13 4.16 -2.36 13.74
C ILE A 13 4.28 -0.84 13.84
N LEU A 14 4.17 -0.29 15.05
CA LEU A 14 4.29 1.15 15.28
C LEU A 14 5.67 1.67 14.85
N PHE A 15 6.74 0.95 15.24
CA PHE A 15 8.10 1.30 14.89
C PHE A 15 8.29 1.36 13.36
N ALA A 16 7.87 0.33 12.63
CA ALA A 16 8.06 0.29 11.19
C ALA A 16 7.29 1.40 10.44
N GLN A 17 6.07 1.71 10.90
CA GLN A 17 5.26 2.77 10.31
C GLN A 17 5.84 4.16 10.60
N ILE A 18 6.24 4.43 11.85
CA ILE A 18 6.86 5.70 12.23
C ILE A 18 8.20 5.89 11.51
N PHE A 19 9.04 4.87 11.49
CA PHE A 19 10.34 4.91 10.84
C PHE A 19 10.21 5.18 9.35
N GLY A 20 9.41 4.39 8.62
CA GLY A 20 9.20 4.58 7.18
C GLY A 20 8.59 5.95 6.84
N THR A 21 7.61 6.40 7.63
CA THR A 21 6.96 7.71 7.41
C THR A 21 7.90 8.87 7.72
N THR A 22 8.82 8.72 8.66
CA THR A 22 9.83 9.76 8.95
C THR A 22 10.69 10.03 7.72
N PHE A 23 11.15 8.99 7.01
CA PHE A 23 11.87 9.16 5.75
C PHE A 23 11.00 9.79 4.66
N ALA A 24 9.73 9.39 4.56
CA ALA A 24 8.79 9.99 3.61
C ALA A 24 8.57 11.49 3.86
N VAL A 25 8.43 11.90 5.12
CA VAL A 25 8.27 13.30 5.52
C VAL A 25 9.56 14.09 5.30
N VAL A 26 10.72 13.54 5.69
CA VAL A 26 12.02 14.19 5.42
C VAL A 26 12.24 14.34 3.91
N GLY A 27 11.90 13.33 3.11
CA GLY A 27 11.95 13.40 1.65
C GLY A 27 11.05 14.50 1.09
N LEU A 28 9.82 14.62 1.58
CA LEU A 28 8.90 15.69 1.18
C LEU A 28 9.41 17.08 1.58
N LEU A 29 9.94 17.23 2.80
CA LEU A 29 10.50 18.49 3.28
C LEU A 29 11.73 18.90 2.46
N THR A 30 12.59 17.94 2.15
CA THR A 30 13.76 18.14 1.29
C THR A 30 13.30 18.56 -0.11
N TYR A 31 12.32 17.88 -0.69
CA TYR A 31 11.74 18.25 -1.97
C TYR A 31 11.18 19.68 -1.97
N CYS A 32 10.44 20.07 -0.94
CA CYS A 32 9.92 21.42 -0.80
C CYS A 32 11.02 22.47 -0.61
N ALA A 33 12.06 22.17 0.18
CA ALA A 33 13.18 23.07 0.43
C ALA A 33 14.02 23.33 -0.83
N TYR A 34 14.25 22.29 -1.63
CA TYR A 34 15.05 22.35 -2.85
C TYR A 34 14.20 22.53 -4.11
N LEU A 35 12.90 22.88 -3.99
CA LEU A 35 12.00 22.95 -5.14
C LEU A 35 12.46 23.96 -6.18
N GLN A 36 13.07 25.08 -5.75
CA GLN A 36 13.63 26.09 -6.65
C GLN A 36 14.88 25.57 -7.38
N ASP A 37 15.82 24.96 -6.65
CA ASP A 37 17.05 24.40 -7.22
C ASP A 37 16.74 23.23 -8.18
N ILE A 38 15.77 22.37 -7.83
CA ILE A 38 15.27 21.30 -8.69
C ILE A 38 14.66 21.90 -9.95
N ARG A 39 13.85 22.95 -9.82
CA ARG A 39 13.26 23.66 -10.97
C ARG A 39 14.32 24.27 -11.88
N GLU A 40 15.34 24.90 -11.32
CA GLU A 40 16.44 25.49 -12.11
C GLU A 40 17.29 24.43 -12.78
N SER A 41 17.59 23.33 -12.08
CA SER A 41 18.26 22.17 -12.66
C SER A 41 17.44 21.57 -13.81
N MET A 42 16.12 21.47 -13.66
CA MET A 42 15.24 20.98 -14.72
C MET A 42 15.19 21.92 -15.94
N LYS A 43 15.37 23.24 -15.80
CA LYS A 43 15.44 24.16 -16.96
C LYS A 43 16.66 23.91 -17.85
N SER A 44 17.70 23.26 -17.33
CA SER A 44 18.86 22.86 -18.13
C SER A 44 18.58 21.67 -19.05
N LEU A 45 17.45 20.97 -18.85
CA LEU A 45 16.97 19.94 -19.77
C LEU A 45 16.55 20.63 -21.08
N SER A 46 17.25 20.30 -22.16
CA SER A 46 17.08 20.94 -23.48
C SER A 46 15.74 20.66 -24.15
N GLU A 47 14.99 19.65 -23.68
CA GLU A 47 13.74 19.21 -24.26
C GLU A 47 12.56 19.47 -23.32
N SER A 48 11.57 20.26 -23.78
CA SER A 48 10.39 20.61 -22.99
C SER A 48 9.54 19.40 -22.56
N GLY A 49 9.60 18.30 -23.31
CA GLY A 49 8.96 17.03 -22.95
C GLY A 49 9.62 16.35 -21.74
N GLN A 50 10.95 16.39 -21.62
CA GLN A 50 11.65 15.80 -20.47
C GLN A 50 11.33 16.55 -19.18
N TYR A 51 11.27 17.89 -19.25
CA TYR A 51 10.84 18.74 -18.14
C TYR A 51 9.44 18.35 -17.62
N ALA A 52 8.48 18.20 -18.54
CA ALA A 52 7.11 17.82 -18.20
C ALA A 52 7.01 16.40 -17.62
N ALA A 53 7.82 15.47 -18.12
CA ALA A 53 7.90 14.10 -17.61
C ALA A 53 8.47 14.06 -16.18
N THR A 54 9.55 14.81 -15.90
CA THR A 54 10.13 14.88 -14.55
C THR A 54 9.15 15.51 -13.56
N ALA A 55 8.49 16.62 -13.94
CA ALA A 55 7.45 17.25 -13.11
C ALA A 55 6.27 16.28 -12.84
N PHE A 56 5.88 15.48 -13.83
CA PHE A 56 4.86 14.46 -13.69
C PHE A 56 5.26 13.39 -12.66
N ILE A 57 6.47 12.83 -12.78
CA ILE A 57 6.99 11.83 -11.84
C ILE A 57 7.04 12.38 -10.42
N LEU A 58 7.56 13.60 -10.23
CA LEU A 58 7.62 14.25 -8.91
C LEU A 58 6.23 14.43 -8.29
N SER A 59 5.23 14.76 -9.10
CA SER A 59 3.85 14.93 -8.64
C SER A 59 3.22 13.61 -8.21
N VAL A 60 3.49 12.53 -8.95
CA VAL A 60 3.08 11.16 -8.58
C VAL A 60 3.76 10.72 -7.28
N LEU A 61 5.05 11.04 -7.09
CA LEU A 61 5.76 10.75 -5.84
C LEU A 61 5.11 11.46 -4.65
N VAL A 62 4.71 12.74 -4.80
CA VAL A 62 3.99 13.48 -3.75
C VAL A 62 2.66 12.80 -3.38
N TYR A 63 1.93 12.24 -4.35
CA TYR A 63 0.72 11.44 -4.08
C TYR A 63 1.04 10.22 -3.22
N PHE A 64 2.07 9.44 -3.58
CA PHE A 64 2.47 8.25 -2.81
C PHE A 64 3.03 8.61 -1.42
N THR A 65 3.74 9.74 -1.30
CA THR A 65 4.18 10.26 0.01
C THR A 65 3.01 10.60 0.90
N TRP A 66 1.99 11.31 0.39
CA TRP A 66 0.76 11.56 1.16
C TRP A 66 0.06 10.26 1.56
N LYS A 67 -0.06 9.32 0.62
CA LYS A 67 -0.65 8.00 0.86
C LYS A 67 0.07 7.27 2.00
N SER A 68 1.40 7.31 2.02
CA SER A 68 2.26 6.73 3.07
C SER A 68 2.04 7.40 4.45
N ILE A 69 1.96 8.73 4.49
CA ILE A 69 1.68 9.46 5.74
C ILE A 69 0.30 9.07 6.29
N TRP A 70 -0.73 9.08 5.45
CA TRP A 70 -2.08 8.76 5.90
C TRP A 70 -2.23 7.27 6.26
N SER A 71 -1.58 6.35 5.54
CA SER A 71 -1.60 4.93 5.88
C SER A 71 -0.94 4.70 7.25
N CYS A 72 0.17 5.37 7.55
CA CYS A 72 0.80 5.31 8.87
C CYS A 72 -0.14 5.79 9.98
N VAL A 73 -0.81 6.94 9.80
CA VAL A 73 -1.79 7.44 10.80
C VAL A 73 -2.88 6.41 11.05
N VAL A 74 -3.43 5.80 10.00
CA VAL A 74 -4.50 4.80 10.11
C VAL A 74 -4.01 3.51 10.78
N ILE A 75 -2.84 3.00 10.38
CA ILE A 75 -2.25 1.77 10.93
C ILE A 75 -1.87 1.96 12.40
N CYS A 76 -1.22 3.07 12.76
CA CYS A 76 -0.89 3.38 14.15
C CYS A 76 -2.14 3.51 15.02
N LYS A 77 -3.18 4.19 14.52
CA LYS A 77 -4.46 4.29 15.22
C LYS A 77 -5.11 2.92 15.42
N ALA A 78 -5.04 2.02 14.43
CA ALA A 78 -5.54 0.66 14.55
C ALA A 78 -4.74 -0.16 15.57
N ALA A 79 -3.40 -0.10 15.51
CA ALA A 79 -2.51 -0.83 16.41
C ALA A 79 -2.61 -0.36 17.88
N MET A 80 -2.94 0.90 18.14
CA MET A 80 -3.12 1.45 19.49
C MET A 80 -4.52 1.22 20.06
N ASN A 81 -5.57 1.28 19.23
CA ASN A 81 -6.96 1.31 19.71
C ASN A 81 -7.75 0.01 19.54
N MET A 82 -7.29 -0.94 18.71
CA MET A 82 -7.99 -2.23 18.54
C MET A 82 -7.45 -3.27 19.52
N ASP A 83 -8.30 -4.20 19.97
CA ASP A 83 -7.89 -5.38 20.74
C ASP A 83 -7.14 -6.40 19.86
N ASP A 84 -6.31 -7.27 20.45
CA ASP A 84 -5.47 -8.23 19.72
C ASP A 84 -6.29 -9.12 18.78
N ALA A 85 -7.46 -9.55 19.25
CA ALA A 85 -8.39 -10.38 18.49
C ALA A 85 -8.97 -9.61 17.28
N THR A 86 -9.36 -8.36 17.47
CA THR A 86 -9.89 -7.49 16.40
C THR A 86 -8.79 -7.14 15.40
N LEU A 87 -7.57 -6.88 15.87
CA LEU A 87 -6.41 -6.60 15.03
C LEU A 87 -6.07 -7.81 14.14
N SER A 88 -6.08 -9.02 14.74
CA SER A 88 -5.87 -10.25 13.99
C SER A 88 -6.97 -10.51 12.94
N ALA A 89 -8.23 -10.28 13.29
CA ALA A 89 -9.35 -10.45 12.37
C ALA A 89 -9.32 -9.48 11.18
N ASN A 90 -8.67 -8.32 11.34
CA ASN A 90 -8.55 -7.28 10.31
C ASN A 90 -7.14 -7.17 9.70
N LYS A 91 -6.28 -8.17 9.94
CA LYS A 91 -4.86 -8.12 9.54
C LYS A 91 -4.66 -7.84 8.05
N TRP A 92 -5.50 -8.39 7.17
CA TRP A 92 -5.39 -8.20 5.72
C TRP A 92 -5.74 -6.78 5.27
N ILE A 93 -6.65 -6.10 5.97
CA ILE A 93 -6.93 -4.68 5.72
C ILE A 93 -5.67 -3.86 6.01
N ILE A 94 -5.03 -4.11 7.16
CA ILE A 94 -3.80 -3.42 7.58
C ILE A 94 -2.65 -3.73 6.64
N SER A 95 -2.49 -5.01 6.25
CA SER A 95 -1.50 -5.42 5.25
C SER A 95 -1.71 -4.69 3.92
N SER A 96 -2.95 -4.57 3.44
CA SER A 96 -3.23 -3.87 2.16
C SER A 96 -2.86 -2.39 2.22
N LEU A 97 -3.10 -1.71 3.34
CA LEU A 97 -2.72 -0.31 3.52
C LEU A 97 -1.20 -0.11 3.48
N SER A 98 -0.44 -1.04 4.05
CA SER A 98 1.02 -0.95 4.04
C SER A 98 1.63 -1.39 2.69
N LEU A 99 1.11 -2.45 2.07
CA LEU A 99 1.63 -2.92 0.77
C LEU A 99 1.42 -1.88 -0.34
N THR A 100 0.27 -1.18 -0.33
CA THR A 100 -0.06 -0.18 -1.35
C THR A 100 0.76 1.12 -1.28
N VAL A 101 1.64 1.24 -0.26
CA VAL A 101 2.63 2.31 -0.10
C VAL A 101 4.07 1.79 -0.13
N GLY A 102 4.27 0.51 -0.48
CA GLY A 102 5.60 -0.14 -0.56
C GLY A 102 6.15 -0.66 0.77
N GLY A 103 5.36 -0.65 1.85
CA GLY A 103 5.80 -1.15 3.15
C GLY A 103 5.61 -2.66 3.28
N LEU A 104 6.69 -3.45 3.30
CA LEU A 104 6.65 -4.92 3.43
C LEU A 104 6.67 -5.42 4.89
N PHE A 105 7.26 -4.66 5.81
CA PHE A 105 7.48 -5.14 7.18
C PHE A 105 6.18 -5.31 7.97
N THR A 106 5.25 -4.36 7.89
CA THR A 106 3.94 -4.48 8.56
C THR A 106 3.11 -5.66 8.03
N PRO A 107 2.97 -5.88 6.70
CA PRO A 107 2.32 -7.05 6.13
C PRO A 107 2.98 -8.36 6.56
N TYR A 108 4.31 -8.41 6.62
CA TYR A 108 5.03 -9.56 7.16
C TYR A 108 4.63 -9.83 8.62
N LEU A 109 4.67 -8.81 9.48
CA LEU A 109 4.22 -8.97 10.88
C LEU A 109 2.77 -9.42 10.97
N MET A 110 1.88 -8.92 10.10
CA MET A 110 0.49 -9.35 10.03
C MET A 110 0.35 -10.85 9.73
N THR A 111 1.23 -11.46 8.94
CA THR A 111 1.19 -12.91 8.68
C THR A 111 1.47 -13.75 9.93
N LEU A 112 2.17 -13.20 10.92
CA LEU A 112 2.44 -13.86 12.20
C LEU A 112 1.22 -13.89 13.13
N PHE A 113 0.17 -13.12 12.83
CA PHE A 113 -1.05 -13.12 13.64
C PHE A 113 -1.85 -14.41 13.44
N PRO A 114 -2.27 -15.09 14.52
CA PRO A 114 -3.05 -16.31 14.43
C PRO A 114 -4.43 -16.03 13.80
N ASN A 115 -4.87 -16.86 12.87
CA ASN A 115 -6.22 -16.77 12.33
C ASN A 115 -7.24 -17.01 13.45
N ASN A 116 -7.98 -15.99 13.86
CA ASN A 116 -8.96 -16.09 14.93
C ASN A 116 -10.37 -16.15 14.33
N ASN A 117 -11.23 -17.04 14.84
CA ASN A 117 -12.63 -17.20 14.42
C ASN A 117 -13.56 -16.10 15.00
N VAL A 118 -13.03 -14.89 15.20
CA VAL A 118 -13.81 -13.77 15.71
C VAL A 118 -14.39 -13.01 14.52
N VAL A 119 -15.72 -12.94 14.45
CA VAL A 119 -16.41 -12.15 13.43
C VAL A 119 -16.02 -10.69 13.59
N SER A 120 -15.24 -10.16 12.65
CA SER A 120 -14.89 -8.75 12.66
C SER A 120 -16.14 -7.89 12.51
N THR A 121 -16.27 -6.87 13.37
CA THR A 121 -17.30 -5.83 13.22
C THR A 121 -17.00 -4.86 12.08
N ILE A 122 -15.77 -4.90 11.54
CA ILE A 122 -15.29 -4.04 10.46
C ILE A 122 -15.36 -4.81 9.14
N ARG A 123 -16.14 -4.28 8.19
CA ARG A 123 -16.20 -4.80 6.82
C ARG A 123 -15.04 -4.26 6.00
N PRO A 124 -14.18 -5.11 5.40
CA PRO A 124 -13.03 -4.67 4.60
C PRO A 124 -13.40 -3.66 3.52
N LYS A 125 -14.45 -3.95 2.74
CA LYS A 125 -14.93 -3.11 1.63
C LYS A 125 -15.27 -1.68 2.07
N VAL A 126 -16.00 -1.54 3.18
CA VAL A 126 -16.41 -0.23 3.71
C VAL A 126 -15.22 0.52 4.30
N TYR A 127 -14.37 -0.18 5.04
CA TYR A 127 -13.21 0.43 5.68
C TYR A 127 -12.17 0.91 4.67
N LEU A 128 -11.83 0.08 3.69
CA LEU A 128 -10.89 0.43 2.62
C LEU A 128 -11.42 1.62 1.82
N SER A 129 -12.71 1.65 1.48
CA SER A 129 -13.31 2.77 0.76
C SER A 129 -13.21 4.09 1.52
N LYS A 130 -13.39 4.06 2.84
CA LYS A 130 -13.20 5.24 3.70
C LYS A 130 -11.74 5.71 3.69
N VAL A 131 -10.78 4.80 3.80
CA VAL A 131 -9.35 5.14 3.90
C VAL A 131 -8.80 5.59 2.53
N PHE A 132 -9.09 4.85 1.47
CA PHE A 132 -8.69 5.19 0.10
C PHE A 132 -9.38 6.45 -0.41
N GLY A 133 -10.62 6.72 0.02
CA GLY A 133 -11.28 8.00 -0.24
C GLY A 133 -10.45 9.19 0.27
N MET A 134 -9.85 9.07 1.47
CA MET A 134 -8.98 10.09 2.04
C MET A 134 -7.62 10.21 1.32
N PHE A 135 -7.07 9.09 0.83
CA PHE A 135 -5.88 9.13 -0.03
C PHE A 135 -6.14 9.95 -1.30
N MET A 136 -7.26 9.67 -1.96
CA MET A 136 -7.59 10.28 -3.25
C MET A 136 -8.02 11.74 -3.12
N ILE A 137 -8.84 12.08 -2.12
CA ILE A 137 -9.38 13.45 -1.97
C ILE A 137 -8.31 14.49 -1.63
N VAL A 138 -7.26 14.10 -0.90
CA VAL A 138 -6.16 15.03 -0.53
C VAL A 138 -4.95 14.82 -1.43
N GLY A 139 -4.56 13.57 -1.67
CA GLY A 139 -3.36 13.25 -2.43
C GLY A 139 -3.47 13.69 -3.89
N ALA A 140 -4.61 13.48 -4.56
CA ALA A 140 -4.75 13.81 -5.97
C ALA A 140 -4.71 15.33 -6.23
N PRO A 141 -5.42 16.18 -5.46
CA PRO A 141 -5.22 17.63 -5.54
C PRO A 141 -3.81 18.08 -5.21
N LEU A 142 -3.16 17.47 -4.21
CA LEU A 142 -1.79 17.81 -3.85
C LEU A 142 -0.81 17.53 -5.01
N ALA A 143 -0.97 16.39 -5.70
CA ALA A 143 -0.19 16.08 -6.90
C ALA A 143 -0.46 17.07 -8.04
N MET A 144 -1.72 17.44 -8.29
CA MET A 144 -2.06 18.44 -9.31
C MET A 144 -1.45 19.82 -8.99
N ILE A 145 -1.51 20.26 -7.74
CA ILE A 145 -0.91 21.53 -7.29
C ILE A 145 0.61 21.47 -7.46
N CYS A 146 1.24 20.38 -7.03
CA CYS A 146 2.68 20.16 -7.19
C CYS A 146 3.11 20.26 -8.67
N TYR A 147 2.39 19.58 -9.56
CA TYR A 147 2.62 19.65 -11.00
C TYR A 147 2.49 21.07 -11.53
N SER A 148 1.44 21.78 -11.11
CA SER A 148 1.16 23.16 -11.54
C SER A 148 2.29 24.12 -11.13
N ILE A 149 2.83 23.95 -9.92
CA ILE A 149 3.93 24.76 -9.40
C ILE A 149 5.22 24.43 -10.16
N ALA A 150 5.51 23.15 -10.38
CA ALA A 150 6.67 22.71 -11.15
C ALA A 150 6.62 23.21 -12.60
N MET A 151 5.45 23.19 -13.23
CA MET A 151 5.26 23.61 -14.64
C MET A 151 5.07 25.11 -14.85
N LYS A 152 5.05 25.93 -13.78
CA LYS A 152 4.77 27.36 -13.88
C LYS A 152 5.70 28.06 -14.91
N GLY A 153 5.11 28.53 -16.00
CA GLY A 153 5.79 29.24 -17.08
C GLY A 153 6.29 28.38 -18.26
N TYR A 154 6.01 27.08 -18.29
CA TYR A 154 6.48 26.14 -19.31
C TYR A 154 5.35 25.30 -19.95
N PHE A 155 4.25 25.95 -20.36
CA PHE A 155 3.17 25.29 -21.10
C PHE A 155 3.49 25.27 -22.61
N THR A 156 4.21 24.24 -23.06
CA THR A 156 4.48 23.98 -24.49
C THR A 156 3.57 22.85 -25.02
N SER A 157 3.48 22.67 -26.34
CA SER A 157 2.66 21.59 -26.93
C SER A 157 3.13 20.19 -26.53
N ASP A 158 4.44 19.99 -26.34
CA ASP A 158 4.97 18.69 -25.92
C ASP A 158 4.66 18.36 -24.45
N ALA A 159 4.44 19.39 -23.62
CA ALA A 159 3.99 19.24 -22.25
C ALA A 159 2.49 18.91 -22.14
N SER A 160 1.73 18.99 -23.24
CA SER A 160 0.26 18.91 -23.21
C SER A 160 -0.25 17.52 -22.82
N SER A 161 0.47 16.45 -23.19
CA SER A 161 0.07 15.07 -22.90
C SER A 161 0.20 14.74 -21.41
N TYR A 162 1.35 15.06 -20.79
CA TYR A 162 1.58 14.87 -19.36
C TYR A 162 0.66 15.76 -18.51
N THR A 163 0.46 17.00 -18.96
CA THR A 163 -0.48 17.94 -18.33
C THR A 163 -1.90 17.39 -18.38
N ALA A 164 -2.36 16.92 -19.54
CA ALA A 164 -3.67 16.31 -19.68
C ALA A 164 -3.81 15.07 -18.80
N ALA A 165 -2.80 14.20 -18.76
CA ALA A 165 -2.81 12.98 -17.96
C ALA A 165 -2.93 13.27 -16.45
N ILE A 166 -2.13 14.19 -15.90
CA ILE A 166 -2.15 14.47 -14.46
C ILE A 166 -3.46 15.12 -14.01
N TYR A 167 -4.03 16.05 -14.81
CA TYR A 167 -5.31 16.67 -14.46
C TYR A 167 -6.49 15.72 -14.71
N ALA A 168 -6.45 14.88 -15.74
CA ALA A 168 -7.48 13.87 -15.98
C ALA A 168 -7.49 12.82 -14.86
N LEU A 169 -6.35 12.19 -14.58
CA LEU A 169 -6.23 11.19 -13.52
C LEU A 169 -6.46 11.79 -12.14
N GLY A 170 -5.85 12.94 -11.86
CA GLY A 170 -6.01 13.67 -10.61
C GLY A 170 -7.45 14.13 -10.39
N GLY A 171 -8.12 14.61 -11.43
CA GLY A 171 -9.54 14.98 -11.41
C GLY A 171 -10.45 13.78 -11.13
N ILE A 172 -10.26 12.67 -11.85
CA ILE A 172 -11.01 11.42 -11.64
C ILE A 172 -10.83 10.93 -10.21
N PHE A 173 -9.60 10.86 -9.71
CA PHE A 173 -9.33 10.44 -8.33
C PHE A 173 -9.89 11.41 -7.30
N THR A 174 -9.83 12.72 -7.54
CA THR A 174 -10.44 13.71 -6.62
C THR A 174 -11.95 13.50 -6.52
N VAL A 175 -12.65 13.37 -7.66
CA VAL A 175 -14.10 13.11 -7.69
C VAL A 175 -14.42 11.77 -7.02
N TRP A 176 -13.64 10.73 -7.30
CA TRP A 176 -13.79 9.41 -6.69
C TRP A 176 -13.56 9.45 -5.16
N GLY A 177 -12.58 10.23 -4.71
CA GLY A 177 -12.28 10.48 -3.31
C GLY A 177 -13.43 11.20 -2.60
N ILE A 178 -13.99 12.25 -3.22
CA ILE A 178 -15.17 12.95 -2.71
C ILE A 178 -16.35 11.98 -2.59
N ALA A 179 -16.63 11.18 -3.61
CA ALA A 179 -17.72 10.21 -3.59
C ALA A 179 -17.56 9.20 -2.44
N ASN A 180 -16.35 8.67 -2.24
CA ASN A 180 -16.06 7.74 -1.15
C ASN A 180 -16.18 8.39 0.24
N VAL A 181 -15.61 9.58 0.44
CA VAL A 181 -15.68 10.28 1.73
C VAL A 181 -17.12 10.68 2.05
N ALA A 182 -17.87 11.25 1.09
CA ALA A 182 -19.26 11.63 1.29
C ALA A 182 -20.15 10.43 1.64
N THR A 183 -19.83 9.25 1.11
CA THR A 183 -20.66 8.04 1.26
C THR A 183 -20.31 7.23 2.52
N PHE A 184 -19.03 7.14 2.89
CA PHE A 184 -18.54 6.23 3.95
C PHE A 184 -18.04 6.92 5.21
N TYR A 185 -17.95 8.26 5.24
CA TYR A 185 -17.50 8.99 6.43
C TYR A 185 -18.67 9.19 7.42
N GLY A 186 -18.92 8.16 8.24
CA GLY A 186 -19.93 8.19 9.31
C GLY A 186 -19.93 6.90 10.13
N SER A 187 -20.45 6.92 11.35
CA SER A 187 -20.45 5.76 12.28
C SER A 187 -21.50 4.69 11.95
N THR A 188 -22.59 5.04 11.27
CA THR A 188 -23.72 4.14 10.93
C THR A 188 -23.67 3.55 9.52
N LYS A 189 -22.65 3.86 8.72
CA LYS A 189 -22.59 3.51 7.29
C LYS A 189 -22.31 2.05 6.97
N SER A 190 -21.90 1.25 7.97
CA SER A 190 -21.77 -0.20 7.82
C SER A 190 -23.12 -0.91 7.71
N VAL A 191 -24.18 -0.34 8.29
CA VAL A 191 -25.56 -0.85 8.24
C VAL A 191 -26.22 -0.41 6.92
N ASP A 192 -26.07 0.87 6.55
CA ASP A 192 -26.59 1.44 5.29
C ASP A 192 -25.98 0.80 4.03
N TYR A 193 -24.75 0.28 4.13
CA TYR A 193 -24.07 -0.40 3.02
C TYR A 193 -24.86 -1.61 2.48
N LEU A 194 -25.55 -2.35 3.35
CA LEU A 194 -26.31 -3.54 2.94
C LEU A 194 -27.55 -3.19 2.12
N SER A 195 -28.14 -2.02 2.35
CA SER A 195 -29.39 -1.59 1.74
C SER A 195 -29.21 -0.65 0.55
N ASN A 196 -28.00 -0.13 0.31
CA ASN A 196 -27.74 0.86 -0.73
C ASN A 196 -26.81 0.32 -1.83
N GLY A 197 -27.37 0.08 -3.02
CA GLY A 197 -26.62 -0.40 -4.19
C GLY A 197 -25.50 0.53 -4.65
N TRP A 198 -25.64 1.85 -4.47
CA TRP A 198 -24.59 2.82 -4.78
C TRP A 198 -23.36 2.65 -3.87
N MET A 199 -23.59 2.39 -2.58
CA MET A 199 -22.51 2.10 -1.64
C MET A 199 -21.80 0.80 -1.99
N GLN A 200 -22.54 -0.23 -2.40
CA GLN A 200 -21.95 -1.50 -2.83
C GLN A 200 -21.09 -1.33 -4.09
N PHE A 201 -21.57 -0.55 -5.06
CA PHE A 201 -20.82 -0.23 -6.27
C PHE A 201 -19.50 0.49 -5.94
N LEU A 202 -19.55 1.60 -5.18
CA LEU A 202 -18.35 2.35 -4.82
C LEU A 202 -17.33 1.52 -4.03
N ALA A 203 -17.82 0.68 -3.11
CA ALA A 203 -16.92 -0.14 -2.30
C ALA A 203 -16.26 -1.27 -3.09
N ASN A 204 -17.02 -1.93 -3.97
CA ASN A 204 -16.48 -2.97 -4.84
C ASN A 204 -15.48 -2.38 -5.85
N ALA A 205 -15.81 -1.23 -6.45
CA ALA A 205 -14.90 -0.57 -7.38
C ALA A 205 -13.62 -0.10 -6.69
N THR A 206 -13.70 0.43 -5.46
CA THR A 206 -12.50 0.78 -4.69
C THR A 206 -11.68 -0.47 -4.32
N LEU A 207 -12.33 -1.58 -3.96
CA LEU A 207 -11.64 -2.85 -3.71
C LEU A 207 -10.91 -3.37 -4.96
N VAL A 208 -11.52 -3.23 -6.15
CA VAL A 208 -10.87 -3.56 -7.42
C VAL A 208 -9.63 -2.68 -7.64
N ILE A 209 -9.72 -1.36 -7.40
CA ILE A 209 -8.57 -0.45 -7.51
C ILE A 209 -7.43 -0.91 -6.57
N VAL A 210 -7.73 -1.21 -5.30
CA VAL A 210 -6.73 -1.72 -4.35
C VAL A 210 -6.10 -3.02 -4.83
N THR A 211 -6.92 -3.93 -5.38
CA THR A 211 -6.42 -5.22 -5.91
C THR A 211 -5.48 -5.00 -7.10
N LEU A 212 -5.82 -4.07 -8.01
CA LEU A 212 -4.96 -3.71 -9.13
C LEU A 212 -3.64 -3.11 -8.65
N GLU A 213 -3.64 -2.25 -7.63
CA GLU A 213 -2.40 -1.74 -7.03
C GLU A 213 -1.54 -2.88 -6.44
N LEU A 214 -2.14 -3.85 -5.76
CA LEU A 214 -1.42 -5.01 -5.24
C LEU A 214 -0.83 -5.89 -6.36
N ILE A 215 -1.52 -6.01 -7.50
CA ILE A 215 -0.98 -6.70 -8.68
C ILE A 215 0.24 -5.94 -9.23
N VAL A 216 0.21 -4.60 -9.26
CA VAL A 216 1.37 -3.80 -9.66
C VAL A 216 2.57 -4.08 -8.75
N VAL A 217 2.36 -4.17 -7.42
CA VAL A 217 3.43 -4.54 -6.47
C VAL A 217 4.02 -5.92 -6.77
N LEU A 218 3.20 -6.90 -7.20
CA LEU A 218 3.71 -8.21 -7.60
C LEU A 218 4.63 -8.11 -8.83
N PHE A 219 4.25 -7.33 -9.83
CA PHE A 219 5.07 -7.12 -11.02
C PHE A 219 6.35 -6.34 -10.70
N GLU A 220 6.26 -5.29 -9.87
CA GLU A 220 7.41 -4.50 -9.42
C GLU A 220 8.46 -5.40 -8.75
N SER A 221 8.03 -6.30 -7.86
CA SER A 221 8.95 -7.25 -7.22
C SER A 221 9.66 -8.17 -8.21
N ILE A 222 8.99 -8.59 -9.30
CA ILE A 222 9.62 -9.39 -10.35
C ILE A 222 10.66 -8.56 -11.11
N PHE A 223 10.35 -7.31 -11.45
CA PHE A 223 11.29 -6.43 -12.13
C PHE A 223 12.54 -6.16 -11.28
N GLU A 224 12.40 -6.01 -9.97
CA GLU A 224 13.53 -5.90 -9.04
C GLU A 224 14.43 -7.14 -9.07
N LEU A 225 13.86 -8.35 -9.11
CA LEU A 225 14.64 -9.58 -9.24
C LEU A 225 15.33 -9.68 -10.60
N VAL A 226 14.65 -9.33 -11.69
CA VAL A 226 15.26 -9.30 -13.04
C VAL A 226 16.41 -8.29 -13.08
N TYR A 227 16.25 -7.12 -12.46
CA TYR A 227 17.29 -6.11 -12.33
C TYR A 227 18.49 -6.64 -11.55
N ALA A 228 18.27 -7.27 -10.39
CA ALA A 228 19.33 -7.86 -9.56
C ALA A 228 20.10 -8.96 -10.31
N ILE A 229 19.40 -9.78 -11.11
CA ILE A 229 20.05 -10.79 -11.97
C ILE A 229 20.83 -10.11 -13.10
N GLY A 230 20.27 -9.09 -13.75
CA GLY A 230 20.92 -8.33 -14.81
C GLY A 230 22.23 -7.68 -14.36
N GLU A 231 22.26 -7.21 -13.12
CA GLU A 231 23.46 -6.61 -12.50
C GLU A 231 24.64 -7.61 -12.43
N ILE A 232 24.38 -8.90 -12.19
CA ILE A 232 25.42 -9.96 -12.22
C ILE A 232 26.09 -10.04 -13.59
N PHE A 233 25.31 -9.99 -14.67
CA PHE A 233 25.83 -10.14 -16.03
C PHE A 233 26.52 -8.88 -16.54
N TYR A 234 26.10 -7.70 -16.07
CA TYR A 234 26.69 -6.43 -16.48
C TYR A 234 28.09 -6.18 -15.87
N GLN A 235 28.35 -6.70 -14.66
CA GLN A 235 29.60 -6.48 -13.93
C GLN A 235 30.74 -7.44 -14.37
N GLY A 236 30.94 -7.57 -15.68
CA GLY A 236 31.67 -8.64 -16.37
C GLY A 236 33.16 -8.90 -16.04
N ARG A 237 33.76 -8.30 -15.01
CA ARG A 237 35.09 -8.65 -14.46
C ARG A 237 35.21 -8.22 -13.00
N GLN A 238 34.85 -9.08 -12.06
CA GLN A 238 35.08 -8.82 -10.64
C GLN A 238 35.73 -10.01 -9.93
N ASN A 239 36.42 -9.73 -8.82
CA ASN A 239 37.08 -10.73 -7.98
C ASN A 239 36.09 -11.79 -7.49
N PHE A 240 36.55 -13.01 -7.22
CA PHE A 240 35.72 -14.13 -6.74
C PHE A 240 34.76 -13.73 -5.59
N PHE A 241 35.25 -12.95 -4.61
CA PHE A 241 34.44 -12.49 -3.48
C PHE A 241 33.26 -11.59 -3.89
N TRP A 242 33.45 -10.76 -4.91
CA TRP A 242 32.39 -9.90 -5.42
C TRP A 242 31.32 -10.70 -6.17
N VAL A 243 31.73 -11.70 -6.94
CA VAL A 243 30.80 -12.63 -7.59
C VAL A 243 29.98 -13.38 -6.53
N LEU A 244 30.61 -13.81 -5.44
CA LEU A 244 29.92 -14.47 -4.31
C LEU A 244 28.91 -13.54 -3.62
N LEU A 245 29.27 -12.28 -3.36
CA LEU A 245 28.34 -11.29 -2.78
C LEU A 245 27.18 -10.97 -3.73
N ASN A 246 27.42 -10.90 -5.04
CA ASN A 246 26.39 -10.66 -6.03
C ASN A 246 25.41 -11.84 -6.14
N ILE A 247 25.90 -13.08 -6.05
CA ILE A 247 25.04 -14.27 -5.96
C ILE A 247 24.20 -14.24 -4.68
N LEU A 248 24.82 -13.91 -3.53
CA LEU A 248 24.10 -13.76 -2.27
C LEU A 248 23.02 -12.68 -2.37
N ASN A 249 23.32 -11.55 -3.02
CA ASN A 249 22.36 -10.48 -3.27
C ASN A 249 21.15 -11.00 -4.05
N VAL A 250 21.36 -11.73 -5.15
CA VAL A 250 20.25 -12.33 -5.92
C VAL A 250 19.45 -13.35 -5.11
N VAL A 251 20.09 -14.15 -4.26
CA VAL A 251 19.37 -15.05 -3.34
C VAL A 251 18.49 -14.27 -2.36
N ILE A 252 19.01 -13.16 -1.80
CA ILE A 252 18.24 -12.29 -0.90
C ILE A 252 17.04 -11.67 -1.65
N TYR A 253 17.24 -11.17 -2.87
CA TYR A 253 16.15 -10.66 -3.71
C TYR A 253 15.13 -11.74 -4.05
N ALA A 254 15.56 -12.97 -4.35
CA ALA A 254 14.65 -14.08 -4.62
C ALA A 254 13.77 -14.42 -3.39
N LEU A 255 14.36 -14.44 -2.19
CA LEU A 255 13.63 -14.62 -0.93
C LEU A 255 12.66 -13.46 -0.66
N TYR A 256 13.12 -12.23 -0.91
CA TYR A 256 12.28 -11.03 -0.79
C TYR A 256 11.06 -11.11 -1.74
N VAL A 257 11.26 -11.43 -3.02
CA VAL A 257 10.17 -11.57 -3.99
C VAL A 257 9.20 -12.67 -3.57
N ALA A 258 9.71 -13.83 -3.13
CA ALA A 258 8.86 -14.90 -2.64
C ALA A 258 8.00 -14.46 -1.44
N LEU A 259 8.58 -13.67 -0.53
CA LEU A 259 7.86 -13.11 0.61
C LEU A 259 6.80 -12.09 0.17
N VAL A 260 7.16 -11.13 -0.70
CA VAL A 260 6.23 -10.14 -1.26
C VAL A 260 5.06 -10.85 -1.93
N TRP A 261 5.33 -11.86 -2.75
CA TRP A 261 4.32 -12.66 -3.43
C TRP A 261 3.38 -13.35 -2.44
N HIS A 262 3.94 -14.08 -1.46
CA HIS A 262 3.14 -14.80 -0.48
C HIS A 262 2.22 -13.86 0.31
N VAL A 263 2.77 -12.75 0.82
CA VAL A 263 2.03 -11.81 1.66
C VAL A 263 0.98 -11.04 0.85
N THR A 264 1.34 -10.62 -0.36
CA THR A 264 0.43 -9.88 -1.25
C THR A 264 -0.72 -10.76 -1.73
N TRP A 265 -0.45 -12.02 -2.10
CA TRP A 265 -1.48 -12.97 -2.50
C TRP A 265 -2.48 -13.25 -1.36
N ASN A 266 -1.98 -13.49 -0.15
CA ASN A 266 -2.85 -13.69 1.02
C ASN A 266 -3.62 -12.42 1.39
N THR A 267 -3.02 -11.25 1.17
CA THR A 267 -3.70 -9.97 1.38
C THR A 267 -4.84 -9.78 0.39
N MET A 268 -4.62 -10.03 -0.91
CA MET A 268 -5.66 -9.95 -1.94
C MET A 268 -6.81 -10.90 -1.61
N THR A 269 -6.52 -12.17 -1.38
CA THR A 269 -7.58 -13.15 -1.03
C THR A 269 -8.31 -12.78 0.26
N GLY A 270 -7.60 -12.23 1.25
CA GLY A 270 -8.17 -11.80 2.53
C GLY A 270 -9.10 -10.58 2.44
N ILE A 271 -8.76 -9.54 1.66
CA ILE A 271 -9.60 -8.33 1.54
C ILE A 271 -10.91 -8.56 0.77
N TRP A 272 -10.97 -9.61 -0.06
CA TRP A 272 -12.17 -10.00 -0.81
C TRP A 272 -13.18 -10.80 0.00
N GLN A 273 -12.83 -11.27 1.21
CA GLN A 273 -13.74 -11.99 2.08
C GLN A 273 -14.65 -11.00 2.84
N ASP A 274 -15.97 -11.09 2.64
CA ASP A 274 -16.97 -10.19 3.27
C ASP A 274 -17.05 -10.36 4.79
N GLN A 275 -16.71 -11.55 5.28
CA GLN A 275 -16.41 -11.87 6.66
C GLN A 275 -15.23 -12.83 6.63
N VAL A 276 -14.16 -12.52 7.38
CA VAL A 276 -13.01 -13.40 7.47
C VAL A 276 -13.37 -14.56 8.40
N ASP A 277 -14.20 -15.49 7.91
CA ASP A 277 -14.42 -16.77 8.55
C ASP A 277 -13.20 -17.63 8.19
N PHE A 278 -12.18 -17.64 9.04
CA PHE A 278 -10.99 -18.46 8.83
C PHE A 278 -11.33 -19.94 9.01
N THR A 279 -11.98 -20.53 8.00
CA THR A 279 -12.37 -21.95 7.98
C THR A 279 -11.20 -22.92 7.90
N THR A 280 -9.94 -22.47 8.02
CA THR A 280 -8.79 -23.36 8.26
C THR A 280 -8.93 -24.20 9.53
N TYR A 281 -9.79 -23.79 10.48
CA TYR A 281 -10.12 -24.61 11.65
C TYR A 281 -11.25 -25.61 11.44
N LYS A 282 -12.12 -25.48 10.42
CA LYS A 282 -13.18 -26.50 10.21
C LYS A 282 -12.60 -27.87 9.85
N ALA A 283 -11.45 -27.93 9.20
CA ALA A 283 -10.79 -29.21 8.90
C ALA A 283 -10.19 -29.86 10.17
N ALA A 284 -9.53 -29.08 11.03
CA ALA A 284 -8.97 -29.57 12.30
C ALA A 284 -10.06 -29.88 13.33
N GLU A 285 -11.12 -29.08 13.38
CA GLU A 285 -12.28 -29.26 14.25
C GLU A 285 -13.16 -30.44 13.78
N ASN A 286 -13.32 -30.65 12.47
CA ASN A 286 -13.92 -31.88 11.93
C ASN A 286 -13.03 -33.10 12.23
N TYR A 287 -11.71 -32.99 12.17
CA TYR A 287 -10.81 -34.09 12.54
C TYR A 287 -10.91 -34.44 14.03
N GLN A 288 -10.91 -33.45 14.93
CA GLN A 288 -11.09 -33.66 16.37
C GLN A 288 -12.49 -34.16 16.74
N LYS A 289 -13.52 -33.70 16.03
CA LYS A 289 -14.91 -34.15 16.23
C LYS A 289 -15.15 -35.57 15.72
N ASN A 290 -14.44 -35.97 14.67
CA ASN A 290 -14.52 -37.33 14.10
C ASN A 290 -13.52 -38.31 14.75
N HIS A 291 -12.49 -37.81 15.42
CA HIS A 291 -11.49 -38.61 16.15
C HIS A 291 -11.29 -38.05 17.57
N PRO A 292 -12.30 -38.23 18.46
CA PRO A 292 -12.12 -37.88 19.85
C PRO A 292 -10.98 -38.70 20.44
N VAL A 293 -10.02 -38.02 21.07
CA VAL A 293 -8.92 -38.67 21.79
C VAL A 293 -9.54 -39.55 22.88
N PRO A 294 -9.24 -40.86 22.95
CA PRO A 294 -9.75 -41.70 24.02
C PRO A 294 -9.25 -41.14 25.35
N ALA A 295 -10.17 -40.94 26.30
CA ALA A 295 -9.85 -40.44 27.63
C ALA A 295 -8.82 -41.38 28.28
N MET A 296 -7.66 -40.83 28.65
CA MET A 296 -6.70 -41.48 29.55
C MET A 296 -7.18 -41.35 30.99
#